data_AF-A0A068SR56-F1
#
_entry.id   AF-A0A068SR56-F1
#
_cell.length_a   1.000
_cell.length_b   1.000
_cell.length_c   1.000
_cell.angle_alpha   90.00
_cell.angle_beta   90.00
_cell.angle_gamma   90.00
#
_symmetry.space_group_name_H-M   'P 1'
#
loop_
_entity.id
_entity.type
_entity.pdbx_description
1 polymer ?
#
loop_
_entity_poly.entity_id
_entity_poly.type
_entity_poly.pdbx_seq_one_letter_code
_entity_poly.pdbx_strand_id
1 'polypeptide(L)' 'MATTGKKLTDVLSRAWHGPFKTKSDFAREHADLIGMAASDGFITTRIATGLYGREWRITAAGIQHLHTLRGEA' A
#
# COMPACT_ATOMS: atom_id res chain seq x y z
N MET A 1 -5.13 27.25 -0.29
CA MET A 1 -4.64 26.19 0.61
C MET A 1 -4.50 24.93 -0.22
N ALA A 2 -3.29 24.37 -0.33
CA ALA A 2 -3.09 23.16 -1.12
C ALA A 2 -3.75 21.98 -0.41
N THR A 3 -4.92 21.56 -0.90
CA THR A 3 -5.52 20.28 -0.52
C THR A 3 -4.63 19.20 -1.13
N THR A 4 -3.60 18.78 -0.40
CA THR A 4 -2.75 17.67 -0.83
C THR A 4 -3.64 16.44 -0.85
N GLY A 5 -4.13 16.07 -2.04
CA GLY A 5 -4.90 14.86 -2.25
C GLY A 5 -4.14 13.64 -1.77
N LYS A 6 -4.88 12.57 -1.43
CA LYS A 6 -4.32 11.28 -1.02
C LYS A 6 -3.32 10.79 -2.08
N LYS A 7 -2.16 10.31 -1.64
CA LYS A 7 -1.09 9.86 -2.55
C LYS A 7 -0.85 8.37 -2.41
N LEU A 8 -0.40 7.73 -3.50
CA LEU A 8 0.05 6.34 -3.46
C LEU A 8 1.16 6.12 -2.41
N THR A 9 2.05 7.11 -2.24
CA THR A 9 3.10 7.08 -1.22
C THR A 9 2.55 6.91 0.20
N ASP A 10 1.35 7.40 0.49
CA ASP A 10 0.73 7.27 1.81
C ASP A 10 0.34 5.80 2.08
N VAL A 11 -0.22 5.12 1.08
CA VAL A 11 -0.58 3.68 1.15
C VAL A 11 0.67 2.82 1.28
N LEU A 12 1.68 3.05 0.44
CA LEU A 12 2.91 2.26 0.45
C LEU A 12 3.70 2.49 1.75
N SER A 13 3.86 3.74 2.17
CA SER A 13 4.52 4.05 3.44
C SER A 13 3.79 3.43 4.62
N ARG A 14 2.45 3.49 4.65
CA ARG A 14 1.65 2.85 5.70
C ARG A 14 1.88 1.34 5.72
N ALA A 15 1.78 0.67 4.57
CA ALA A 15 1.98 -0.77 4.46
C ALA A 15 3.40 -1.23 4.86
N TRP A 16 4.42 -0.39 4.62
CA TRP A 16 5.81 -0.67 4.99
C TRP A 16 6.04 -0.58 6.50
N HIS A 17 5.62 0.51 7.14
CA HIS A 17 5.86 0.73 8.57
C HIS A 17 4.91 -0.07 9.46
N GLY A 18 3.73 -0.43 8.97
CA GLY A 18 2.75 -1.20 9.73
C GLY A 18 1.59 -1.66 8.86
N PRO A 19 1.54 -2.95 8.49
CA PRO A 19 0.42 -3.53 7.75
C PRO A 19 -0.92 -3.14 8.37
N PHE A 20 -1.92 -2.90 7.52
CA PHE A 20 -3.24 -2.42 7.94
C PHE A 20 -4.35 -3.32 7.44
N LYS A 21 -5.42 -3.42 8.22
CA LYS A 21 -6.54 -4.31 7.88
C LYS A 21 -7.24 -3.86 6.60
N THR A 22 -7.65 -4.81 5.77
CA THR A 22 -8.36 -4.58 4.48
C THR A 22 -9.66 -3.79 4.62
N LYS A 23 -10.23 -3.76 5.84
CA LYS A 23 -11.47 -3.05 6.19
C LYS A 23 -11.26 -2.04 7.32
N SER A 24 -10.04 -1.51 7.49
CA SER A 24 -9.78 -0.41 8.41
C SER A 24 -10.28 0.92 7.86
N ASP A 25 -10.39 1.96 8.68
CA ASP A 25 -10.79 3.30 8.21
C ASP A 25 -9.81 3.85 7.19
N PHE A 26 -8.51 3.65 7.41
CA PHE A 26 -7.47 3.96 6.42
C PHE A 26 -7.74 3.27 5.07
N ALA A 27 -8.15 1.99 5.09
CA ALA A 27 -8.46 1.25 3.87
C ALA A 27 -9.71 1.78 3.16
N ARG A 28 -10.72 2.24 3.91
CA ARG A 28 -11.92 2.86 3.33
C ARG A 28 -11.59 4.22 2.71
N GLU A 29 -10.74 5.00 3.36
CA GLU A 29 -10.34 6.31 2.88
C GLU A 29 -9.45 6.23 1.63
N HIS A 30 -8.60 5.21 1.52
CA HIS A 30 -7.61 5.09 0.43
C HIS A 30 -7.95 3.98 -0.57
N ALA A 31 -9.23 3.59 -0.68
CA ALA A 31 -9.67 2.39 -1.41
C ALA A 31 -9.15 2.34 -2.86
N ASP A 32 -9.23 3.44 -3.60
CA ASP A 32 -8.79 3.49 -5.01
C ASP A 32 -7.27 3.30 -5.14
N LEU A 33 -6.49 3.97 -4.27
CA LEU A 33 -5.03 3.86 -4.24
C LEU A 33 -4.57 2.46 -3.82
N ILE A 34 -5.30 1.83 -2.91
CA ILE A 34 -5.08 0.44 -2.51
C ILE A 34 -5.36 -0.50 -3.68
N GLY A 35 -6.45 -0.26 -4.43
CA GLY A 35 -6.79 -1.02 -5.63
C GLY A 35 -5.67 -0.94 -6.69
N MET A 36 -5.15 0.26 -6.94
CA MET A 36 -4.00 0.46 -7.83
C MET A 36 -2.75 -0.27 -7.31
N ALA A 37 -2.36 -0.02 -6.05
CA ALA A 37 -1.19 -0.64 -5.45
C ALA A 37 -1.23 -2.18 -5.44
N ALA A 38 -2.41 -2.76 -5.22
CA ALA A 38 -2.60 -4.21 -5.24
C ALA A 38 -2.53 -4.77 -6.67
N SER A 39 -3.12 -4.06 -7.64
CA SER A 39 -3.11 -4.46 -9.05
C SER A 39 -1.71 -4.43 -9.64
N ASP A 40 -0.90 -3.44 -9.25
CA ASP A 40 0.50 -3.32 -9.67
C ASP A 40 1.46 -4.23 -8.88
N GLY A 41 0.95 -4.96 -7.88
CA GLY A 41 1.73 -5.89 -7.07
C GLY A 41 2.63 -5.23 -6.02
N PHE A 42 2.40 -3.94 -5.69
CA PHE A 42 3.15 -3.21 -4.67
C PHE A 42 2.73 -3.57 -3.24
N ILE A 43 1.47 -3.98 -3.06
CA ILE A 43 0.96 -4.51 -1.79
C ILE A 43 0.24 -5.84 -2.04
N THR A 44 0.13 -6.66 -1.00
CA THR A 44 -0.57 -7.94 -1.08
C THR A 44 -1.17 -8.35 0.26
N THR A 45 -2.24 -9.14 0.22
CA THR A 45 -2.75 -9.89 1.37
C THR A 45 -2.22 -11.32 1.42
N ARG A 46 -1.52 -11.78 0.38
CA ARG A 46 -0.97 -13.13 0.30
C ARG A 46 0.14 -13.31 1.34
N ILE A 47 0.00 -14.32 2.20
CA ILE A 47 0.97 -14.68 3.24
C ILE A 47 1.80 -15.88 2.77
N ALA A 48 1.15 -16.83 2.09
CA ALA A 48 1.79 -18.00 1.49
C ALA A 48 1.02 -18.41 0.23
N THR A 49 1.48 -19.44 -0.48
CA THR A 49 0.77 -19.96 -1.66
C THR A 49 -0.61 -20.48 -1.29
N GLY A 50 -1.65 -19.90 -1.91
CA GLY A 50 -3.04 -20.19 -1.60
C GLY A 50 -3.56 -19.61 -0.27
N LEU A 51 -2.72 -18.93 0.52
CA LEU A 51 -3.10 -18.39 1.83
C LEU A 51 -3.09 -16.87 1.83
N TYR A 52 -4.23 -16.29 2.19
CA TYR A 52 -4.46 -14.85 2.21
C TYR A 52 -4.87 -14.40 3.62
N GLY A 53 -4.25 -13.33 4.08
CA GLY A 53 -4.57 -12.66 5.33
C GLY A 53 -5.63 -11.57 5.18
N ARG A 54 -5.82 -10.83 6.27
CA ARG A 54 -6.75 -9.69 6.34
C ARG A 54 -6.05 -8.34 6.38
N GLU A 55 -4.75 -8.31 6.10
CA GLU A 55 -3.91 -7.12 6.16
C GLU A 55 -3.18 -6.92 4.84
N TRP A 56 -3.12 -5.67 4.41
CA TRP A 56 -2.28 -5.23 3.31
C TRP A 56 -0.83 -5.13 3.79
N ARG A 57 0.05 -5.90 3.17
CA ARG A 57 1.50 -5.90 3.40
C ARG A 57 2.20 -5.36 2.16
N ILE A 58 3.27 -4.60 2.35
CA ILE A 58 4.10 -4.15 1.24
C ILE A 58 4.89 -5.32 0.64
N THR A 59 5.10 -5.32 -0.67
CA THR A 59 5.98 -6.27 -1.37
C THR A 59 7.36 -5.66 -1.59
N ALA A 60 8.34 -6.46 -2.03
CA ALA A 60 9.65 -5.95 -2.41
C ALA A 60 9.55 -4.90 -3.55
N ALA A 61 8.69 -5.15 -4.54
CA ALA A 61 8.42 -4.20 -5.62
C ALA A 61 7.80 -2.90 -5.09
N GLY A 62 6.90 -2.99 -4.11
CA GLY A 62 6.31 -1.82 -3.47
C GLY A 62 7.33 -0.97 -2.70
N ILE A 63 8.30 -1.60 -2.02
CA ILE A 63 9.39 -0.88 -1.32
C ILE A 63 10.25 -0.12 -2.35
N GLN A 64 10.67 -0.79 -3.41
CA GLN A 64 11.48 -0.16 -4.47
C GLN A 64 10.73 1.02 -5.09
N HIS A 65 9.46 0.83 -5.44
CA HIS A 65 8.64 1.88 -6.02
C HIS A 65 8.42 3.07 -5.07
N LEU A 66 8.24 2.80 -3.77
CA LEU A 66 8.15 3.85 -2.75
C LEU A 66 9.41 4.72 -2.69
N HIS A 67 10.60 4.12 -2.72
CA HIS A 67 11.86 4.89 -2.75
C HIS A 67 12.00 5.72 -4.02
N THR A 68 11.64 5.17 -5.18
CA THR A 68 11.62 5.93 -6.44
C THR A 68 10.70 7.14 -6.35
N LEU A 69 9.47 6.99 -5.84
CA LEU A 69 8.53 8.11 -5.66
C LEU A 69 8.99 9.16 -4.65
N ARG A 70 9.87 8.77 -3.71
CA ARG A 70 10.48 9.68 -2.72
C ARG A 70 11.77 10.34 -3.19
N GLY A 71 12.31 9.95 -4.35
CA GLY A 71 13.61 10.42 -4.84
C GLY A 71 14.80 9.86 -4.06
N GLU A 72 14.66 8.67 -3.48
CA GLU A 72 15.68 7.98 -2.67
C GLU A 72 16.37 6.83 -3.42
N ALA A 73 16.00 6.61 -4.69
CA ALA A 73 16.48 5.53 -5.54
C ALA A 73 17.64 5.96 -6.44
#